data_AF-A0A6G1S1V6-F1
#
_entry.id   AF-A0A6G1S1V6-F1
#
_cell.length_a   1.000
_cell.length_b   1.000
_cell.length_c   1.000
_cell.angle_alpha   90.00
_cell.angle_beta   90.00
_cell.angle_gamma   90.00
#
_symmetry.space_group_name_H-M   'P 1'
#
loop_
_entity.id
_entity.type
_entity.pdbx_description
1 polymer ?
#
loop_
_entity_poly.entity_id
_entity_poly.type
_entity_poly.pdbx_seq_one_letter_code
_entity_poly.pdbx_strand_id
1 'polypeptide(L)'
;HEAAGLPFFEVFVDAPLNICESRDVKGLYKKARAGEIKGFTGIDSEYEKPESPELVLKTNIVSVSECIQQVVELLQTQNIMPHSSIKDVLELFVPENKLDSARAEAEMLPSVEITKLDLQWVQVLSEGWATPLTGFMREAEYLQVIHFGTLLNDGVVNLSIPIVLPISTEDKERLEGCKALALSYEGRRVAILRNPEYFEHRKEERCARVWGTTCAKHPHVKMVMESGDWLVGGDLLVLEKIKWNDGLDQYRLTPLALKQKFREMNADAVFAFQLRNPVHNGHALLMQDTRRQLLERGYKNPVLLLHPLGGWT
;
A
#
# COMPACT_ATOMS: atom_id res chain seq x y z
N HIS A 1 -2.66 -14.13 34.71
CA HIS A 1 -2.42 -14.22 33.26
C HIS A 1 -0.94 -14.44 32.94
N GLU A 2 -0.05 -13.63 33.50
CA GLU A 2 1.42 -13.77 33.35
C GLU A 2 1.95 -15.18 33.70
N ALA A 3 1.56 -15.73 34.84
CA ALA A 3 2.00 -17.08 35.26
C ALA A 3 1.55 -18.21 34.30
N ALA A 4 0.56 -17.95 33.44
CA ALA A 4 0.05 -18.89 32.43
C ALA A 4 0.53 -18.55 31.01
N GLY A 5 1.37 -17.52 30.83
CA GLY A 5 1.83 -17.07 29.51
C GLY A 5 0.73 -16.52 28.61
N LEU A 6 -0.41 -16.10 29.19
CA LEU A 6 -1.53 -15.57 28.43
C LEU A 6 -1.45 -14.04 28.38
N PRO A 7 -1.49 -13.42 27.18
CA PRO A 7 -1.64 -11.98 27.04
C PRO A 7 -2.95 -11.51 27.69
N PHE A 8 -2.89 -10.39 28.39
CA PHE A 8 -4.04 -9.71 28.99
C PHE A 8 -3.93 -8.23 28.68
N PHE A 9 -5.06 -7.61 28.31
CA PHE A 9 -5.13 -6.20 27.97
C PHE A 9 -6.30 -5.58 28.74
N GLU A 10 -6.01 -4.73 29.71
CA GLU A 10 -6.98 -3.92 30.42
C GLU A 10 -7.35 -2.70 29.57
N VAL A 11 -8.58 -2.71 29.07
CA VAL A 11 -9.13 -1.59 28.28
C VAL A 11 -10.06 -0.76 29.16
N PHE A 12 -9.59 0.41 29.58
CA PHE A 12 -10.38 1.33 30.39
C PHE A 12 -11.36 2.13 29.52
N VAL A 13 -12.64 1.80 29.60
CA VAL A 13 -13.72 2.53 28.92
C VAL A 13 -14.11 3.74 29.75
N ASP A 14 -13.45 4.87 29.49
CA ASP A 14 -13.57 6.08 30.29
C ASP A 14 -14.61 7.05 29.72
N ALA A 15 -15.64 7.30 30.52
CA ALA A 15 -16.55 8.42 30.33
C ALA A 15 -16.86 9.06 31.69
N PRO A 16 -16.97 10.40 31.76
CA PRO A 16 -17.38 11.09 32.97
C PRO A 16 -18.72 10.58 33.49
N LEU A 17 -18.86 10.47 34.82
CA LEU A 17 -20.06 9.95 35.48
C LEU A 17 -21.33 10.68 35.03
N ASN A 18 -21.30 12.02 34.93
CA ASN A 18 -22.44 12.81 34.48
C ASN A 18 -22.88 12.45 33.05
N ILE A 19 -21.94 12.08 32.17
CA ILE A 19 -22.26 11.59 30.83
C ILE A 19 -22.90 10.20 30.92
N CYS A 20 -22.37 9.30 31.75
CA CYS A 20 -22.95 7.98 31.97
C CYS A 20 -24.38 8.06 32.54
N GLU A 21 -24.61 8.94 33.53
CA GLU A 21 -25.93 9.26 34.08
C GLU A 21 -26.86 9.84 33.02
N SER A 22 -26.38 10.73 32.16
CA SER A 22 -27.23 11.31 31.10
C SER A 22 -27.69 10.28 30.07
N ARG A 23 -26.86 9.27 29.79
CA ARG A 23 -27.19 8.19 28.85
C ARG A 23 -28.22 7.22 29.41
N ASP A 24 -28.18 6.97 30.73
CA ASP A 24 -28.98 6.01 31.51
C ASP A 24 -29.62 4.87 30.71
N VAL A 25 -28.79 4.13 29.95
CA VAL A 25 -29.23 3.23 28.88
C VAL A 25 -30.23 2.16 29.36
N LYS A 26 -30.15 1.80 30.66
CA LYS A 26 -31.00 0.79 31.30
C LYS A 26 -31.89 1.36 32.41
N GLY A 27 -31.92 2.67 32.62
CA GLY A 27 -32.67 3.30 33.71
C GLY A 27 -32.12 3.01 35.11
N LEU A 28 -30.86 2.59 35.22
CA LEU A 28 -30.26 2.15 36.49
C LEU A 28 -29.77 3.33 37.32
N TYR A 29 -29.25 4.39 36.70
CA TYR A 29 -28.80 5.58 37.43
C TYR A 29 -29.97 6.28 38.10
N LYS A 30 -31.12 6.38 37.41
CA LYS A 30 -32.35 6.91 38.01
C LYS A 30 -32.80 6.10 39.24
N LYS A 31 -32.75 4.77 39.17
CA LYS A 31 -33.12 3.89 40.29
C LYS A 31 -32.13 3.97 41.45
N ALA A 32 -30.83 4.05 41.17
CA ALA A 32 -29.79 4.25 42.17
C ALA A 32 -29.98 5.59 42.90
N ARG A 33 -30.21 6.69 42.16
CA ARG A 33 -30.51 8.02 42.74
C ARG A 33 -31.80 8.05 43.58
N ALA A 34 -32.78 7.19 43.26
CA ALA A 34 -34.01 7.01 44.04
C ALA A 34 -33.82 6.12 45.29
N GLY A 35 -32.63 5.55 45.51
CA GLY A 35 -32.33 4.66 46.63
C GLY A 35 -32.85 3.23 46.46
N GLU A 36 -33.33 2.86 45.26
CA GLU A 36 -33.84 1.51 44.96
C GLU A 36 -32.71 0.50 44.74
N ILE A 37 -31.52 0.96 44.36
CA ILE A 37 -30.32 0.14 44.15
C ILE A 37 -29.23 0.70 45.07
N LYS A 38 -28.66 -0.16 45.93
CA LYS A 38 -27.56 0.19 46.84
C LYS A 38 -26.23 -0.29 46.30
N GLY A 39 -25.16 0.41 46.65
CA GLY A 39 -23.78 0.03 46.29
C GLY A 39 -23.50 0.20 44.79
N PHE A 40 -24.22 1.10 44.13
CA PHE A 40 -24.06 1.33 42.70
C PHE A 40 -22.78 2.14 42.44
N THR A 41 -21.82 1.53 41.75
CA THR A 41 -20.51 2.12 41.43
C THR A 41 -20.65 3.44 40.67
N GLY A 42 -19.93 4.46 41.14
CA GLY A 42 -20.05 5.85 40.68
C GLY A 42 -21.08 6.69 41.44
N ILE A 43 -21.97 6.08 42.24
CA ILE A 43 -22.99 6.80 43.03
C ILE A 43 -22.76 6.60 44.53
N ASP A 44 -22.94 5.36 45.00
CA ASP A 44 -22.79 4.99 46.42
C ASP A 44 -21.51 4.21 46.71
N SER A 45 -20.84 3.71 45.66
CA SER A 45 -19.55 3.02 45.71
C SER A 45 -18.57 3.73 44.78
N GLU A 46 -17.28 3.77 45.14
CA GLU A 46 -16.26 4.35 44.27
C GLU A 46 -15.92 3.43 43.09
N TYR A 47 -15.53 4.04 41.96
CA TYR A 47 -14.91 3.33 40.85
C TYR A 47 -13.40 3.58 40.91
N GLU A 48 -12.62 2.52 41.10
CA GLU A 48 -11.17 2.57 41.08
C GLU A 48 -10.71 2.58 39.61
N LYS A 49 -10.15 3.70 39.17
CA LYS A 49 -9.63 3.81 37.81
C LYS A 49 -8.35 2.98 37.68
N PRO A 50 -8.18 2.23 36.59
CA PRO A 50 -6.92 1.54 36.31
C PRO A 50 -5.73 2.52 36.32
N GLU A 51 -4.66 2.16 37.02
CA GLU A 51 -3.44 2.99 37.08
C GLU A 51 -2.58 2.85 35.82
N SER A 52 -2.60 1.68 35.18
CA SER A 52 -1.78 1.37 34.00
C SER A 52 -2.53 0.49 32.99
N PRO A 53 -3.68 0.94 32.46
CA PRO A 53 -4.39 0.19 31.43
C PRO A 53 -3.60 0.17 30.12
N GLU A 54 -3.63 -0.93 29.39
CA GLU A 54 -3.03 -1.03 28.06
C GLU A 54 -3.72 -0.12 27.02
N LEU A 55 -4.99 0.25 27.24
CA LEU A 55 -5.71 1.21 26.40
C LEU A 55 -6.79 1.97 27.18
N VAL A 56 -6.95 3.26 26.88
CA VAL A 56 -8.03 4.09 27.44
C VAL A 56 -8.94 4.61 26.32
N LEU A 57 -10.22 4.25 26.36
CA LEU A 57 -11.23 4.66 25.39
C LEU A 57 -12.08 5.80 25.94
N LYS A 58 -11.88 7.03 25.46
CA LYS A 58 -12.61 8.24 25.89
C LYS A 58 -13.99 8.35 25.21
N THR A 59 -14.94 7.50 25.59
CA THR A 59 -16.21 7.33 24.85
C THR A 59 -17.17 8.53 24.87
N ASN A 60 -16.84 9.59 25.61
CA ASN A 60 -17.55 10.87 25.53
C ASN A 60 -17.05 11.79 24.41
N ILE A 61 -15.88 11.48 23.82
CA ILE A 61 -15.22 12.29 22.79
C ILE A 61 -15.08 11.50 21.49
N VAL A 62 -14.76 10.20 21.58
CA VAL A 62 -14.60 9.33 20.42
C VAL A 62 -15.86 8.50 20.15
N SER A 63 -16.12 8.28 18.87
CA SER A 63 -17.19 7.42 18.36
C SER A 63 -16.88 5.94 18.60
N VAL A 64 -17.90 5.09 18.40
CA VAL A 64 -17.75 3.63 18.48
C VAL A 64 -16.71 3.12 17.48
N SER A 65 -16.72 3.61 16.25
CA SER A 65 -15.77 3.20 15.21
C SER A 65 -14.33 3.54 15.59
N GLU A 66 -14.09 4.73 16.16
CA GLU A 66 -12.77 5.13 16.64
C GLU A 66 -12.32 4.30 17.85
N CYS A 67 -13.24 3.91 18.74
CA CYS A 67 -12.93 2.98 19.83
C CYS A 67 -12.51 1.60 19.31
N ILE A 68 -13.24 1.07 18.34
CA ILE A 68 -12.92 -0.22 17.71
C ILE A 68 -11.53 -0.14 17.06
N GLN A 69 -11.26 0.92 16.30
CA GLN A 69 -9.97 1.12 15.64
C GLN A 69 -8.79 1.09 16.63
N GLN A 70 -8.90 1.79 17.77
CA GLN A 70 -7.85 1.79 18.80
C GLN A 70 -7.61 0.40 19.40
N VAL A 71 -8.69 -0.38 19.65
CA VAL A 71 -8.56 -1.76 20.15
C VAL A 71 -7.93 -2.67 19.09
N VAL A 72 -8.33 -2.53 17.83
CA VAL A 72 -7.74 -3.29 16.71
C VAL A 72 -6.25 -3.00 16.58
N GLU A 73 -5.84 -1.73 16.65
CA GLU A 73 -4.44 -1.31 16.60
C GLU A 73 -3.61 -1.87 17.76
N LEU A 74 -4.14 -1.86 18.99
CA LEU A 74 -3.51 -2.51 20.14
C LEU A 74 -3.28 -4.00 19.85
N LEU A 75 -4.32 -4.72 19.44
CA LEU A 75 -4.25 -6.17 19.18
C LEU A 75 -3.31 -6.52 18.02
N GLN A 76 -3.22 -5.66 17.00
CA GLN A 76 -2.29 -5.82 15.90
C GLN A 76 -0.83 -5.59 16.34
N THR A 77 -0.57 -4.52 17.10
CA THR A 77 0.76 -4.22 17.64
C THR A 77 1.28 -5.35 18.54
N GLN A 78 0.37 -6.01 19.24
CA GLN A 78 0.66 -7.13 20.14
C GLN A 78 0.66 -8.50 19.43
N ASN A 79 0.57 -8.51 18.10
CA ASN A 79 0.55 -9.72 17.25
C ASN A 79 -0.58 -10.72 17.59
N ILE A 80 -1.66 -10.25 18.21
CA ILE A 80 -2.85 -11.07 18.51
C ILE A 80 -3.74 -11.18 17.27
N MET A 81 -3.85 -10.09 16.52
CA MET A 81 -4.50 -10.08 15.21
C MET A 81 -3.48 -9.78 14.13
N PRO A 82 -3.53 -10.49 12.98
CA PRO A 82 -2.73 -10.09 11.84
C PRO A 82 -3.17 -8.69 11.39
N HIS A 83 -2.23 -7.90 10.86
CA HIS A 83 -2.60 -6.72 10.10
C HIS A 83 -3.39 -7.19 8.86
N SER A 84 -4.73 -7.13 8.91
CA SER A 84 -5.54 -7.38 7.72
C SER A 84 -5.37 -6.19 6.80
N SER A 85 -4.55 -6.39 5.77
CA SER A 85 -4.08 -5.41 4.81
C SER A 85 -5.21 -4.79 3.97
N ILE A 86 -5.96 -3.83 4.50
CA ILE A 86 -6.29 -2.66 3.66
C ILE A 86 -5.02 -1.81 3.72
N LYS A 87 -4.02 -2.20 2.91
CA LYS A 87 -2.80 -1.42 2.86
C LYS A 87 -3.14 -0.10 2.17
N ASP A 88 -3.06 0.98 2.95
CA ASP A 88 -2.93 2.32 2.39
C ASP A 88 -1.77 2.33 1.38
N VAL A 89 -1.78 3.32 0.49
CA VAL A 89 -0.78 3.43 -0.58
C VAL A 89 0.60 3.47 0.07
N LEU A 90 1.44 2.48 -0.24
CA LEU A 90 2.81 2.39 0.23
C LEU A 90 3.73 3.05 -0.79
N GLU A 91 4.06 4.33 -0.57
CA GLU A 91 5.10 4.99 -1.35
C GLU A 91 6.49 4.55 -0.87
N LEU A 92 7.43 4.38 -1.80
CA LEU A 92 8.79 3.89 -1.54
C LEU A 92 9.84 5.01 -1.68
N PHE A 93 9.44 6.26 -1.50
CA PHE A 93 10.36 7.40 -1.52
C PHE A 93 11.16 7.51 -0.23
N VAL A 94 12.42 7.98 -0.32
CA VAL A 94 13.16 8.44 0.86
C VAL A 94 12.38 9.60 1.49
N PRO A 95 12.15 9.59 2.81
CA PRO A 95 11.61 10.76 3.51
C PRO A 95 12.48 11.99 3.27
N GLU A 96 11.88 13.16 3.03
CA GLU A 96 12.61 14.39 2.65
C GLU A 96 13.76 14.73 3.61
N ASN A 97 13.56 14.52 4.91
CA ASN A 97 14.57 14.76 5.96
C ASN A 97 15.77 13.78 5.95
N LYS A 98 15.72 12.72 5.14
CA LYS A 98 16.79 11.71 4.99
C LYS A 98 17.43 11.72 3.59
N LEU A 99 16.96 12.58 2.69
CA LEU A 99 17.34 12.56 1.28
C LEU A 99 18.84 12.75 1.05
N ASP A 100 19.46 13.74 1.69
CA ASP A 100 20.89 14.03 1.51
C ASP A 100 21.78 12.89 2.02
N SER A 101 21.39 12.27 3.13
CA SER A 101 22.09 11.09 3.64
C SER A 101 21.95 9.89 2.70
N ALA A 102 20.75 9.68 2.14
CA ALA A 102 20.51 8.59 1.20
C ALA A 102 21.26 8.80 -0.14
N ARG A 103 21.37 10.05 -0.62
CA ARG A 103 22.20 10.40 -1.78
C ARG A 103 23.66 10.09 -1.53
N ALA A 104 24.22 10.55 -0.40
CA ALA A 104 25.60 10.29 -0.05
C ALA A 104 25.90 8.77 0.06
N GLU A 105 24.96 8.00 0.61
CA GLU A 105 25.05 6.54 0.62
C GLU A 105 25.04 5.96 -0.81
N ALA A 106 24.08 6.36 -1.65
CA ALA A 106 23.93 5.83 -3.00
C ALA A 106 25.18 6.04 -3.88
N GLU A 107 25.92 7.13 -3.68
CA GLU A 107 27.19 7.38 -4.39
C GLU A 107 28.29 6.39 -3.99
N MET A 108 28.27 5.89 -2.75
CA MET A 108 29.26 4.94 -2.23
C MET A 108 28.94 3.48 -2.56
N LEU A 109 27.70 3.19 -2.97
CA LEU A 109 27.25 1.83 -3.27
C LEU A 109 27.70 1.39 -4.67
N PRO A 110 27.96 0.07 -4.85
CA PRO A 110 28.07 -0.48 -6.19
C PRO A 110 26.73 -0.31 -6.91
N SER A 111 26.78 -0.15 -8.22
CA SER A 111 25.58 0.17 -9.00
C SER A 111 25.31 -0.75 -10.15
N VAL A 112 24.06 -0.76 -10.57
CA VAL A 112 23.58 -1.32 -11.83
C VAL A 112 22.96 -0.19 -12.66
N GLU A 113 23.31 -0.12 -13.94
CA GLU A 113 22.66 0.80 -14.88
C GLU A 113 21.32 0.18 -15.31
N ILE A 114 20.25 0.95 -15.19
CA ILE A 114 18.89 0.51 -15.52
C ILE A 114 18.43 1.16 -16.82
N THR A 115 17.53 0.51 -17.53
CA THR A 115 16.95 1.06 -18.75
C THR A 115 15.84 2.06 -18.45
N LYS A 116 15.37 2.76 -19.49
CA LYS A 116 14.18 3.63 -19.37
C LYS A 116 12.94 2.85 -18.93
N LEU A 117 12.78 1.60 -19.37
CA LEU A 117 11.67 0.74 -18.98
C LEU A 117 11.75 0.40 -17.48
N ASP A 118 12.95 0.10 -17.00
CA ASP A 118 13.16 -0.18 -15.57
C ASP A 118 12.88 1.07 -14.73
N LEU A 119 13.27 2.27 -15.19
CA LEU A 119 12.93 3.53 -14.51
C LEU A 119 11.41 3.76 -14.43
N GLN A 120 10.65 3.36 -15.45
CA GLN A 120 9.18 3.38 -15.40
C GLN A 120 8.65 2.42 -14.32
N TRP A 121 9.25 1.24 -14.16
CA TRP A 121 8.89 0.32 -13.07
C TRP A 121 9.31 0.83 -11.69
N VAL A 122 10.46 1.49 -11.58
CA VAL A 122 10.86 2.23 -10.36
C VAL A 122 9.81 3.28 -10.02
N GLN A 123 9.29 4.03 -11.01
CA GLN A 123 8.20 4.98 -10.78
C GLN A 123 6.94 4.29 -10.27
N VAL A 124 6.49 3.21 -10.91
CA VAL A 124 5.31 2.41 -10.51
C VAL A 124 5.41 1.97 -9.05
N LEU A 125 6.55 1.43 -8.66
CA LEU A 125 6.84 1.00 -7.29
C LEU A 125 6.86 2.19 -6.33
N SER A 126 7.61 3.25 -6.67
CA SER A 126 7.82 4.41 -5.80
C SER A 126 6.54 5.14 -5.41
N GLU A 127 5.59 5.26 -6.34
CA GLU A 127 4.32 5.94 -6.13
C GLU A 127 3.27 5.02 -5.46
N GLY A 128 3.59 3.75 -5.22
CA GLY A 128 2.71 2.81 -4.52
C GLY A 128 1.58 2.22 -5.36
N TRP A 129 1.69 2.25 -6.69
CA TRP A 129 0.74 1.57 -7.59
C TRP A 129 0.72 0.04 -7.38
N ALA A 130 1.87 -0.51 -6.99
CA ALA A 130 2.07 -1.93 -6.72
C ALA A 130 2.01 -2.27 -5.23
N THR A 131 1.33 -1.44 -4.42
CA THR A 131 1.09 -1.73 -3.01
C THR A 131 0.53 -3.16 -2.88
N PRO A 132 1.17 -4.07 -2.12
CA PRO A 132 2.07 -3.75 -1.01
C PRO A 132 3.56 -4.07 -1.19
N LEU A 133 4.03 -4.22 -2.42
CA LEU A 133 5.44 -4.54 -2.65
C LEU A 133 6.34 -3.48 -2.00
N THR A 134 7.39 -3.94 -1.30
CA THR A 134 8.43 -3.06 -0.73
C THR A 134 9.55 -2.75 -1.73
N GLY A 135 9.48 -3.33 -2.93
CA GLY A 135 10.41 -3.09 -4.03
C GLY A 135 10.19 -4.06 -5.19
N PHE A 136 11.26 -4.35 -5.93
CA PHE A 136 11.19 -5.40 -6.96
C PHE A 136 10.97 -6.77 -6.30
N MET A 137 10.12 -7.58 -6.92
CA MET A 137 9.69 -8.86 -6.34
C MET A 137 10.88 -9.77 -6.01
N ARG A 138 10.87 -10.32 -4.80
CA ARG A 138 11.68 -11.47 -4.40
C ARG A 138 11.16 -12.75 -5.07
N GLU A 139 11.91 -13.84 -4.99
CA GLU A 139 11.55 -15.09 -5.68
C GLU A 139 10.17 -15.59 -5.25
N ALA A 140 9.89 -15.57 -3.94
CA ALA A 140 8.61 -16.00 -3.40
C ALA A 140 7.41 -15.20 -3.95
N GLU A 141 7.55 -13.88 -4.06
CA GLU A 141 6.51 -12.99 -4.60
C GLU A 141 6.35 -13.22 -6.11
N TYR A 142 7.47 -13.32 -6.85
CA TYR A 142 7.47 -13.61 -8.27
C TYR A 142 6.75 -14.93 -8.59
N LEU A 143 7.06 -16.00 -7.87
CA LEU A 143 6.43 -17.30 -8.03
C LEU A 143 4.92 -17.24 -7.73
N GLN A 144 4.52 -16.57 -6.65
CA GLN A 144 3.10 -16.38 -6.34
C GLN A 144 2.37 -15.65 -7.48
N VAL A 145 2.98 -14.60 -8.03
CA VAL A 145 2.38 -13.81 -9.11
C VAL A 145 2.25 -14.61 -10.40
N ILE A 146 3.29 -15.32 -10.85
CA ILE A 146 3.21 -16.08 -12.12
C ILE A 146 2.32 -17.32 -12.03
N HIS A 147 2.07 -17.86 -10.83
CA HIS A 147 1.24 -19.06 -10.64
C HIS A 147 -0.19 -18.75 -10.24
N PHE A 148 -0.41 -17.73 -9.42
CA PHE A 148 -1.71 -17.44 -8.80
C PHE A 148 -2.28 -16.07 -9.17
N GLY A 149 -1.45 -15.18 -9.73
CA GLY A 149 -1.85 -13.81 -10.02
C GLY A 149 -2.18 -12.99 -8.76
N THR A 150 -1.67 -13.41 -7.61
CA THR A 150 -1.92 -12.82 -6.29
C THR A 150 -0.68 -12.91 -5.42
N LEU A 151 -0.57 -11.99 -4.45
CA LEU A 151 0.29 -12.14 -3.28
C LEU A 151 -0.56 -12.66 -2.13
N LEU A 152 -0.02 -13.63 -1.40
CA LEU A 152 -0.69 -14.33 -0.29
C LEU A 152 -0.10 -13.96 1.08
N ASN A 153 1.04 -13.27 1.10
CA ASN A 153 1.69 -12.82 2.32
C ASN A 153 0.90 -11.61 2.87
N ASP A 154 0.47 -11.69 4.14
CA ASP A 154 -0.32 -10.67 4.84
C ASP A 154 -1.72 -10.38 4.25
N GLY A 155 -2.33 -11.40 3.65
CA GLY A 155 -3.66 -11.32 3.03
C GLY A 155 -3.60 -11.65 1.54
N VAL A 156 -4.76 -11.64 0.88
CA VAL A 156 -4.85 -11.90 -0.57
C VAL A 156 -4.91 -10.56 -1.30
N VAL A 157 -3.81 -10.21 -1.98
CA VAL A 157 -3.72 -9.02 -2.85
C VAL A 157 -3.66 -9.45 -4.30
N ASN A 158 -4.47 -8.83 -5.18
CA ASN A 158 -4.34 -9.05 -6.61
C ASN A 158 -3.09 -8.38 -7.17
N LEU A 159 -2.21 -9.17 -7.76
CA LEU A 159 -1.02 -8.70 -8.46
C LEU A 159 -0.66 -9.74 -9.51
N SER A 160 -1.01 -9.49 -10.76
CA SER A 160 -1.00 -10.50 -11.83
C SER A 160 0.15 -10.39 -12.81
N ILE A 161 0.99 -9.37 -12.67
CA ILE A 161 2.11 -9.08 -13.57
C ILE A 161 3.39 -9.00 -12.75
N PRO A 162 4.45 -9.74 -13.12
CA PRO A 162 5.75 -9.63 -12.46
C PRO A 162 6.35 -8.22 -12.54
N ILE A 163 6.67 -7.63 -11.38
CA ILE A 163 7.40 -6.36 -11.25
C ILE A 163 8.79 -6.69 -10.74
N VAL A 164 9.72 -6.88 -11.68
CA VAL A 164 11.05 -7.47 -11.44
C VAL A 164 12.12 -6.63 -12.13
N LEU A 165 13.36 -6.72 -11.64
CA LEU A 165 14.53 -6.07 -12.25
C LEU A 165 15.46 -7.14 -12.85
N PRO A 166 15.52 -7.29 -14.18
CA PRO A 166 16.47 -8.21 -14.82
C PRO A 166 17.89 -7.66 -14.79
N ILE A 167 18.87 -8.52 -14.52
CA ILE A 167 20.30 -8.17 -14.56
C ILE A 167 21.11 -9.26 -15.29
N SER A 168 22.25 -8.87 -15.87
CA SER A 168 23.14 -9.82 -16.52
C SER A 168 23.82 -10.75 -15.51
N THR A 169 24.39 -11.86 -16.00
CA THR A 169 25.20 -12.76 -15.17
C THR A 169 26.42 -12.05 -14.60
N GLU A 170 27.07 -11.18 -15.37
CA GLU A 170 28.23 -10.40 -14.93
C GLU A 170 27.86 -9.44 -13.79
N ASP A 171 26.70 -8.78 -13.89
CA ASP A 171 26.20 -7.90 -12.83
C ASP A 171 25.79 -8.69 -11.58
N LYS A 172 25.16 -9.86 -11.76
CA LYS A 172 24.85 -10.77 -10.65
C LYS A 172 26.12 -11.15 -9.90
N GLU A 173 27.14 -11.66 -10.59
CA GLU A 173 28.41 -12.08 -9.98
C GLU A 173 29.15 -10.92 -9.30
N ARG A 174 29.12 -9.73 -9.90
CA ARG A 174 29.75 -8.51 -9.35
C ARG A 174 29.06 -7.98 -8.10
N LEU A 175 27.73 -8.12 -8.01
CA LEU A 175 26.90 -7.53 -6.96
C LEU A 175 26.55 -8.53 -5.85
N GLU A 176 26.72 -9.83 -6.09
CA GLU A 176 26.43 -10.88 -5.13
C GLU A 176 27.19 -10.67 -3.80
N GLY A 177 26.47 -10.80 -2.68
CA GLY A 177 27.00 -10.53 -1.34
C GLY A 177 26.94 -9.07 -0.89
N CYS A 178 26.63 -8.13 -1.79
CA CYS A 178 26.39 -6.73 -1.39
C CYS A 178 25.08 -6.62 -0.61
N LYS A 179 25.08 -5.89 0.51
CA LYS A 179 23.87 -5.65 1.32
C LYS A 179 22.90 -4.63 0.68
N ALA A 180 23.43 -3.78 -0.20
CA ALA A 180 22.67 -2.80 -0.95
C ALA A 180 23.41 -2.44 -2.25
N LEU A 181 22.66 -1.98 -3.23
CA LEU A 181 23.16 -1.48 -4.51
C LEU A 181 22.37 -0.24 -4.93
N ALA A 182 23.00 0.63 -5.71
CA ALA A 182 22.33 1.79 -6.29
C ALA A 182 21.82 1.49 -7.71
N LEU A 183 20.60 1.91 -8.02
CA LEU A 183 20.08 1.92 -9.38
C LEU A 183 20.45 3.23 -10.05
N SER A 184 21.05 3.15 -11.24
CA SER A 184 21.53 4.31 -11.99
C SER A 184 20.84 4.42 -13.33
N TYR A 185 20.39 5.62 -13.69
CA TYR A 185 19.80 5.91 -15.00
C TYR A 185 20.44 7.17 -15.56
N GLU A 186 21.02 7.07 -16.76
CA GLU A 186 21.70 8.17 -17.44
C GLU A 186 22.77 8.82 -16.54
N GLY A 187 23.51 7.98 -15.81
CA GLY A 187 24.59 8.41 -14.91
C GLY A 187 24.14 9.02 -13.58
N ARG A 188 22.84 9.02 -13.26
CA ARG A 188 22.30 9.51 -11.97
C ARG A 188 21.85 8.35 -11.10
N ARG A 189 22.20 8.37 -9.81
CA ARG A 189 21.61 7.46 -8.82
C ARG A 189 20.14 7.85 -8.61
N VAL A 190 19.22 6.91 -8.84
CA VAL A 190 17.77 7.16 -8.72
C VAL A 190 17.14 6.44 -7.52
N ALA A 191 17.71 5.31 -7.12
CA ALA A 191 17.20 4.51 -6.01
C ALA A 191 18.30 3.66 -5.37
N ILE A 192 18.04 3.17 -4.17
CA ILE A 192 18.82 2.15 -3.47
C ILE A 192 17.96 0.89 -3.38
N LEU A 193 18.50 -0.27 -3.76
CA LEU A 193 17.90 -1.57 -3.52
C LEU A 193 18.64 -2.25 -2.37
N ARG A 194 17.95 -2.52 -1.26
CA ARG A 194 18.51 -3.14 -0.06
C ARG A 194 18.15 -4.62 0.03
N ASN A 195 19.00 -5.37 0.72
CA ASN A 195 18.84 -6.79 0.97
C ASN A 195 18.54 -7.56 -0.33
N PRO A 196 19.37 -7.39 -1.39
CA PRO A 196 19.08 -7.97 -2.68
C PRO A 196 19.09 -9.50 -2.63
N GLU A 197 18.16 -10.09 -3.37
CA GLU A 197 18.04 -11.52 -3.57
C GLU A 197 18.04 -11.80 -5.07
N TYR A 198 18.88 -12.74 -5.49
CA TYR A 198 19.10 -13.06 -6.91
C TYR A 198 18.53 -14.44 -7.22
N PHE A 199 17.69 -14.53 -8.25
CA PHE A 199 17.07 -15.80 -8.66
C PHE A 199 16.94 -15.88 -10.19
N GLU A 200 16.77 -17.09 -10.71
CA GLU A 200 16.72 -17.33 -12.15
C GLU A 200 15.49 -16.68 -12.79
N HIS A 201 15.68 -16.04 -13.95
CA HIS A 201 14.59 -15.38 -14.65
C HIS A 201 13.65 -16.38 -15.35
N ARG A 202 14.17 -17.53 -15.80
CA ARG A 202 13.40 -18.58 -16.51
C ARG A 202 12.46 -17.98 -17.58
N LYS A 203 13.03 -17.18 -18.47
CA LYS A 203 12.31 -16.29 -19.41
C LYS A 203 11.20 -16.98 -20.19
N GLU A 204 11.42 -18.20 -20.69
CA GLU A 204 10.41 -18.95 -21.43
C GLU A 204 9.18 -19.26 -20.57
N GLU A 205 9.39 -19.78 -19.36
CA GLU A 205 8.31 -20.06 -18.40
C GLU A 205 7.56 -18.78 -18.02
N ARG A 206 8.29 -17.70 -17.71
CA ARG A 206 7.70 -16.38 -17.44
C ARG A 206 6.77 -15.96 -18.58
N CYS A 207 7.27 -16.02 -19.81
CA CYS A 207 6.53 -15.58 -20.98
C CYS A 207 5.26 -16.42 -21.20
N ALA A 208 5.39 -17.74 -21.10
CA ALA A 208 4.28 -18.67 -21.24
C ALA A 208 3.17 -18.42 -20.21
N ARG A 209 3.52 -18.18 -18.94
CA ARG A 209 2.54 -17.97 -17.86
C ARG A 209 1.87 -16.60 -17.92
N VAL A 210 2.64 -15.54 -18.21
CA VAL A 210 2.14 -14.16 -18.16
C VAL A 210 1.37 -13.79 -19.43
N TRP A 211 1.86 -14.18 -20.61
CA TRP A 211 1.24 -13.81 -21.89
C TRP A 211 0.46 -14.95 -22.56
N GLY A 212 0.55 -16.18 -22.05
CA GLY A 212 -0.01 -17.35 -22.74
C GLY A 212 0.71 -17.70 -24.05
N THR A 213 1.90 -17.11 -24.29
CA THR A 213 2.70 -17.33 -25.50
C THR A 213 4.18 -17.03 -25.24
N THR A 214 5.06 -17.73 -25.95
CA THR A 214 6.52 -17.50 -25.95
C THR A 214 6.99 -16.87 -27.26
N CYS A 215 6.08 -16.33 -28.07
CA CYS A 215 6.38 -15.79 -29.39
C CYS A 215 7.33 -14.59 -29.30
N ALA A 216 8.57 -14.74 -29.79
CA ALA A 216 9.57 -13.67 -29.82
C ALA A 216 9.18 -12.45 -30.68
N LYS A 217 8.14 -12.56 -31.52
CA LYS A 217 7.58 -11.40 -32.26
C LYS A 217 6.66 -10.54 -31.40
N HIS A 218 6.18 -11.04 -30.25
CA HIS A 218 5.41 -10.23 -29.32
C HIS A 218 6.35 -9.20 -28.67
N PRO A 219 6.08 -7.88 -28.76
CA PRO A 219 7.03 -6.85 -28.35
C PRO A 219 7.55 -6.96 -26.91
N HIS A 220 6.68 -7.21 -25.93
CA HIS A 220 7.12 -7.41 -24.55
C HIS A 220 7.88 -8.74 -24.33
N VAL A 221 7.51 -9.80 -25.05
CA VAL A 221 8.23 -11.09 -24.94
C VAL A 221 9.63 -10.91 -25.49
N LYS A 222 9.79 -10.19 -26.61
CA LYS A 222 11.09 -9.83 -27.15
C LYS A 222 11.96 -9.12 -26.10
N MET A 223 11.43 -8.12 -25.41
CA MET A 223 12.16 -7.42 -24.35
C MET A 223 12.58 -8.34 -23.20
N VAL A 224 11.68 -9.23 -22.75
CA VAL A 224 12.03 -10.22 -21.71
C VAL A 224 13.14 -11.15 -22.19
N MET A 225 13.07 -11.62 -23.44
CA MET A 225 14.10 -12.50 -24.00
C MET A 225 15.46 -11.82 -24.13
N GLU A 226 15.49 -10.53 -24.51
CA GLU A 226 16.69 -9.71 -24.65
C GLU A 226 17.26 -9.18 -23.32
N SER A 227 16.51 -9.28 -22.22
CA SER A 227 16.94 -8.84 -20.89
C SER A 227 17.94 -9.81 -20.22
N GLY A 228 18.36 -9.53 -18.99
CA GLY A 228 19.26 -10.40 -18.22
C GLY A 228 18.66 -11.75 -17.83
N ASP A 229 19.52 -12.75 -17.57
CA ASP A 229 19.12 -14.12 -17.18
C ASP A 229 18.82 -14.27 -15.69
N TRP A 230 19.15 -13.26 -14.89
CA TRP A 230 18.86 -13.18 -13.47
C TRP A 230 17.84 -12.09 -13.18
N LEU A 231 17.06 -12.29 -12.13
CA LEU A 231 16.23 -11.26 -11.52
C LEU A 231 16.83 -10.88 -10.17
N VAL A 232 16.75 -9.60 -9.81
CA VAL A 232 17.07 -9.13 -8.47
C VAL A 232 15.83 -8.52 -7.81
N GLY A 233 15.45 -9.10 -6.67
CA GLY A 233 14.42 -8.59 -5.76
C GLY A 233 15.03 -7.91 -4.55
N GLY A 234 14.27 -7.08 -3.85
CA GLY A 234 14.78 -6.37 -2.66
C GLY A 234 13.90 -5.22 -2.21
N ASP A 235 14.28 -4.60 -1.09
CA ASP A 235 13.58 -3.43 -0.56
C ASP A 235 14.06 -2.18 -1.30
N LEU A 236 13.17 -1.55 -2.05
CA LEU A 236 13.48 -0.40 -2.89
C LEU A 236 13.26 0.90 -2.11
N LEU A 237 14.21 1.81 -2.21
CA LEU A 237 14.13 3.15 -1.66
C LEU A 237 14.51 4.16 -2.74
N VAL A 238 13.51 4.88 -3.25
CA VAL A 238 13.66 5.80 -4.38
C VAL A 238 14.01 7.19 -3.86
N LEU A 239 15.10 7.76 -4.37
CA LEU A 239 15.65 9.00 -3.83
C LEU A 239 14.68 10.17 -4.03
N GLU A 240 14.17 10.35 -5.25
CA GLU A 240 13.31 11.48 -5.58
C GLU A 240 12.14 11.05 -6.46
N LYS A 241 11.09 11.88 -6.47
CA LYS A 241 9.98 11.70 -7.41
C LYS A 241 10.51 11.74 -8.84
N ILE A 242 10.19 10.69 -9.61
CA ILE A 242 10.57 10.59 -11.02
C ILE A 242 9.82 11.67 -11.82
N LYS A 243 10.59 12.48 -12.57
CA LYS A 243 10.10 13.49 -13.50
C LYS A 243 10.68 13.22 -14.88
N TRP A 244 9.83 13.29 -15.89
CA TRP A 244 10.24 13.02 -17.28
C TRP A 244 10.63 14.28 -18.04
N ASN A 245 10.24 15.46 -17.53
CA ASN A 245 10.55 16.78 -18.09
C ASN A 245 10.16 16.91 -19.57
N ASP A 246 9.06 16.27 -19.97
CA ASP A 246 8.54 16.19 -21.33
C ASP A 246 7.30 17.08 -21.56
N GLY A 247 7.00 17.96 -20.60
CA GLY A 247 5.83 18.84 -20.62
C GLY A 247 4.52 18.16 -20.20
N LEU A 248 4.56 16.91 -19.70
CA LEU A 248 3.38 16.16 -19.27
C LEU A 248 3.41 15.73 -17.79
N ASP A 249 4.45 16.10 -17.03
CA ASP A 249 4.58 15.70 -15.62
C ASP A 249 3.42 16.17 -14.74
N GLN A 250 2.73 17.26 -15.11
CA GLN A 250 1.53 17.74 -14.43
C GLN A 250 0.35 16.75 -14.46
N TYR A 251 0.36 15.81 -15.42
CA TYR A 251 -0.65 14.75 -15.52
C TYR A 251 -0.24 13.46 -14.79
N ARG A 252 1.02 13.34 -14.37
CA ARG A 252 1.55 12.16 -13.64
C ARG A 252 1.29 12.29 -12.15
N LEU A 253 0.01 12.16 -11.81
CA LEU A 253 -0.47 12.18 -10.43
C LEU A 253 -0.25 10.81 -9.78
N THR A 254 0.33 10.80 -8.57
CA THR A 254 0.46 9.57 -7.76
C THR A 254 -0.92 9.11 -7.27
N PRO A 255 -1.09 7.86 -6.82
CA PRO A 255 -2.34 7.39 -6.21
C PRO A 255 -2.81 8.27 -5.06
N LEU A 256 -1.89 8.77 -4.22
CA LEU A 256 -2.23 9.70 -3.13
C LEU A 256 -2.70 11.06 -3.66
N ALA A 257 -2.02 11.61 -4.67
CA ALA A 257 -2.44 12.86 -5.30
C ALA A 257 -3.82 12.72 -5.98
N LEU A 258 -4.11 11.57 -6.61
CA LEU A 258 -5.42 11.26 -7.17
C LEU A 258 -6.50 11.17 -6.07
N LYS A 259 -6.24 10.42 -4.99
CA LYS A 259 -7.15 10.36 -3.83
C LYS A 259 -7.45 11.76 -3.28
N GLN A 260 -6.43 12.62 -3.16
CA GLN A 260 -6.61 14.00 -2.75
C GLN A 260 -7.46 14.80 -3.73
N LYS A 261 -7.22 14.68 -5.05
CA LYS A 261 -8.03 15.34 -6.08
C LYS A 261 -9.49 14.91 -6.03
N PHE A 262 -9.78 13.63 -5.83
CA PHE A 262 -11.17 13.16 -5.70
C PHE A 262 -11.87 13.72 -4.46
N ARG A 263 -11.15 13.87 -3.34
CA ARG A 263 -11.67 14.55 -2.14
C ARG A 263 -11.94 16.04 -2.40
N GLU A 264 -11.00 16.76 -3.02
CA GLU A 264 -11.17 18.17 -3.42
C GLU A 264 -12.39 18.36 -4.34
N MET A 265 -12.64 17.39 -5.22
CA MET A 265 -13.81 17.38 -6.12
C MET A 265 -15.11 16.97 -5.42
N ASN A 266 -15.09 16.60 -4.13
CA ASN A 266 -16.21 16.01 -3.39
C ASN A 266 -16.84 14.81 -4.12
N ALA A 267 -16.00 13.95 -4.72
CA ALA A 267 -16.47 12.77 -5.42
C ALA A 267 -17.05 11.74 -4.43
N ASP A 268 -18.24 11.23 -4.71
CA ASP A 268 -18.86 10.15 -3.92
C ASP A 268 -18.78 8.78 -4.62
N ALA A 269 -18.38 8.78 -5.89
CA ALA A 269 -17.90 7.62 -6.63
C ALA A 269 -16.82 8.02 -7.63
N VAL A 270 -15.82 7.17 -7.84
CA VAL A 270 -14.82 7.32 -8.90
C VAL A 270 -14.88 6.10 -9.80
N PHE A 271 -14.95 6.31 -11.11
CA PHE A 271 -14.86 5.23 -12.10
C PHE A 271 -13.70 5.50 -13.04
N ALA A 272 -12.87 4.49 -13.26
CA ALA A 272 -11.65 4.60 -14.05
C ALA A 272 -11.85 4.05 -15.46
N PHE A 273 -11.24 4.71 -16.44
CA PHE A 273 -11.18 4.25 -17.82
C PHE A 273 -9.71 4.22 -18.28
N GLN A 274 -9.15 3.00 -18.30
CA GLN A 274 -7.81 2.73 -18.80
C GLN A 274 -7.79 2.81 -20.33
N LEU A 275 -6.78 3.47 -20.90
CA LEU A 275 -6.61 3.56 -22.36
C LEU A 275 -5.14 3.65 -22.77
N ARG A 276 -4.86 3.17 -23.98
CA ARG A 276 -3.58 3.37 -24.69
C ARG A 276 -3.76 3.92 -26.12
N ASN A 277 -5.02 4.15 -26.51
CA ASN A 277 -5.41 4.56 -27.86
C ASN A 277 -6.19 5.88 -27.79
N PRO A 278 -6.26 6.65 -28.88
CA PRO A 278 -7.11 7.83 -28.96
C PRO A 278 -8.58 7.52 -28.61
N VAL A 279 -9.23 8.47 -27.93
CA VAL A 279 -10.65 8.37 -27.57
C VAL A 279 -11.51 8.58 -28.82
N HIS A 280 -12.42 7.64 -29.09
CA HIS A 280 -13.48 7.77 -30.09
C HIS A 280 -14.85 7.56 -29.45
N ASN A 281 -15.94 7.77 -30.20
CA ASN A 281 -17.31 7.74 -29.67
C ASN A 281 -17.68 6.45 -28.95
N GLY A 282 -17.17 5.29 -29.37
CA GLY A 282 -17.34 4.03 -28.64
C GLY A 282 -16.81 4.08 -27.19
N HIS A 283 -15.61 4.64 -26.97
CA HIS A 283 -15.07 4.85 -25.61
C HIS A 283 -15.93 5.86 -24.83
N ALA A 284 -16.31 6.96 -25.49
CA ALA A 284 -17.14 8.00 -24.86
C ALA A 284 -18.50 7.45 -24.41
N LEU A 285 -19.13 6.59 -25.20
CA LEU A 285 -20.39 5.93 -24.86
C LEU A 285 -20.26 5.12 -23.56
N LEU A 286 -19.21 4.29 -23.44
CA LEU A 286 -18.97 3.51 -22.21
C LEU A 286 -18.79 4.40 -20.98
N MET A 287 -18.04 5.50 -21.12
CA MET A 287 -17.83 6.46 -20.02
C MET A 287 -19.13 7.18 -19.63
N GLN A 288 -19.93 7.59 -20.61
CA GLN A 288 -21.23 8.25 -20.39
C GLN A 288 -22.24 7.29 -19.75
N ASP A 289 -22.33 6.06 -20.24
CA ASP A 289 -23.23 5.05 -19.72
C ASP A 289 -22.87 4.64 -18.29
N THR A 290 -21.57 4.52 -17.99
CA THR A 290 -21.11 4.25 -16.61
C THR A 290 -21.51 5.39 -15.67
N ARG A 291 -21.33 6.65 -16.09
CA ARG A 291 -21.79 7.81 -15.30
C ARG A 291 -23.30 7.76 -15.06
N ARG A 292 -24.09 7.47 -16.09
CA ARG A 292 -25.56 7.35 -16.00
C ARG A 292 -25.96 6.26 -14.99
N GLN A 293 -25.36 5.08 -15.06
CA GLN A 293 -25.64 3.99 -14.12
C GLN A 293 -25.29 4.36 -12.67
N LEU A 294 -24.21 5.10 -12.42
CA LEU A 294 -23.86 5.57 -11.07
C LEU A 294 -24.89 6.57 -10.55
N LEU A 295 -25.37 7.49 -11.39
CA LEU A 295 -26.44 8.41 -11.01
C LEU A 295 -27.75 7.67 -10.68
N GLU A 296 -28.11 6.66 -11.47
CA GLU A 296 -29.28 5.79 -11.22
C GLU A 296 -29.15 5.00 -9.90
N ARG A 297 -27.93 4.61 -9.51
CA ARG A 297 -27.64 3.98 -8.21
C ARG A 297 -27.67 4.95 -7.02
N GLY A 298 -27.82 6.25 -7.27
CA GLY A 298 -27.99 7.27 -6.24
C GLY A 298 -26.76 8.11 -5.91
N TYR A 299 -25.60 7.83 -6.52
CA TYR A 299 -24.42 8.70 -6.42
C TYR A 299 -24.76 10.07 -7.02
N LYS A 300 -24.31 11.14 -6.36
CA LYS A 300 -24.59 12.54 -6.69
C LYS A 300 -23.47 13.18 -7.48
N ASN A 301 -22.23 12.76 -7.25
CA ASN A 301 -21.05 13.34 -7.89
C ASN A 301 -20.04 12.27 -8.35
N PRO A 302 -20.43 11.38 -9.29
CA PRO A 302 -19.50 10.42 -9.86
C PRO A 302 -18.43 11.14 -10.68
N VAL A 303 -17.16 10.81 -10.47
CA VAL A 303 -16.01 11.40 -11.17
C VAL A 303 -15.33 10.35 -12.05
N LEU A 304 -15.09 10.73 -13.31
CA LEU A 304 -14.32 9.91 -14.25
C LEU A 304 -12.83 10.13 -14.00
N LEU A 305 -12.09 9.05 -13.76
CA LEU A 305 -10.64 9.00 -13.93
C LEU A 305 -10.35 8.49 -15.36
N LEU A 306 -10.14 9.40 -16.31
CA LEU A 306 -9.64 9.05 -17.63
C LEU A 306 -8.12 8.84 -17.53
N HIS A 307 -7.67 7.60 -17.69
CA HIS A 307 -6.33 7.20 -17.25
C HIS A 307 -5.49 6.64 -18.40
N PRO A 308 -4.91 7.51 -19.26
CA PRO A 308 -4.06 7.06 -20.35
C PRO A 308 -2.74 6.49 -19.80
N LEU A 309 -2.31 5.33 -20.31
CA LEU A 309 -1.01 4.77 -19.98
C LEU A 309 0.09 5.56 -20.67
N GLY A 310 1.08 6.02 -19.89
CA GLY A 310 2.23 6.80 -20.36
C GLY A 310 3.58 6.07 -20.23
N GLY A 311 3.57 4.80 -19.83
CA GLY A 311 4.75 3.93 -19.87
C GLY A 311 5.07 3.48 -21.29
N TRP A 312 5.92 2.47 -21.42
CA TRP A 312 6.22 1.87 -22.73
C TRP A 312 4.95 1.32 -23.40
N THR A 313 4.81 1.56 -24.70
CA THR A 313 3.68 1.16 -25.55
C THR A 313 4.13 0.76 -26.95
#